data_AF-A0A416LUF7-F1
#
_entry.id   AF-A0A416LUF7-F1
#
_cell.length_a   1.000
_cell.length_b   1.000
_cell.length_c   1.000
_cell.angle_alpha   90.00
_cell.angle_beta   90.00
_cell.angle_gamma   90.00
#
_symmetry.space_group_name_H-M   'P 1'
#
loop_
_entity.id
_entity.type
_entity.pdbx_description
1 polymer ?
#
loop_
_entity_poly.entity_id
_entity_poly.type
_entity_poly.pdbx_seq_one_letter_code
_entity_poly.pdbx_strand_id
1 'polypeptide(L)'
;MKQRFIALICIATLVFCGCGGKKQSSVQTDSGSEQPDATEESTEQSRNDPVTITFNSKTETYHADDLSTVLLYTSYQKPMVTIDGHPKISKTITQSLNEELDAFQDARLESLLSARISFAESPDSFSAYHLDEDFSCTRQDSRIISFESTRKEFTSEETHSAAYGGFNYDLENGKTLTLSDIATDSNALINSALSFINQQLLLPNYGKISQLAKHDGSDVSSNLLKHVLRDGNWYFTKGGITFIANHGAITPSYSDTLLFSVPYQQLNALKAEYHYTGNFQLNALMGSAVSADMDGNGEMDAVYYDTTYNEETGMLSSTLTVDGTDYSEMLYNGDFTLSRSAASDITNEYYLIDLDTTDEYIELAIPDDGLRTTYFFRYAGFHLEYLGSIPDLIDSSTFQLNNVLSQLEESEN
;
A
#
# COMPACT_ATOMS: atom_id res chain seq x y z
N MET A 1 -30.61 38.23 -8.07
CA MET A 1 -30.67 37.15 -9.07
C MET A 1 -29.67 37.42 -10.18
N LYS A 2 -28.44 36.91 -10.05
CA LYS A 2 -27.45 36.79 -11.14
C LYS A 2 -26.67 35.51 -10.86
N GLN A 3 -27.01 34.44 -11.58
CA GLN A 3 -26.20 33.23 -11.64
C GLN A 3 -24.83 33.61 -12.24
N ARG A 4 -23.75 33.19 -11.60
CA ARG A 4 -22.43 33.15 -12.22
C ARG A 4 -21.91 31.73 -12.09
N PHE A 5 -21.79 31.08 -13.24
CA PHE A 5 -21.09 29.82 -13.44
C PHE A 5 -19.65 29.99 -12.97
N ILE A 6 -19.21 29.14 -12.04
CA ILE A 6 -17.79 28.92 -11.77
C ILE A 6 -17.40 27.68 -12.59
N ALA A 7 -16.45 27.88 -13.50
CA ALA A 7 -15.93 26.84 -14.37
C ALA A 7 -14.98 25.95 -13.58
N LEU A 8 -15.19 24.63 -13.64
CA LEU A 8 -14.20 23.61 -13.27
C LEU A 8 -12.90 23.86 -14.04
N ILE A 9 -11.79 24.07 -13.33
CA ILE A 9 -10.45 24.10 -13.93
C ILE A 9 -9.87 22.70 -13.87
N CYS A 10 -9.45 22.23 -15.04
CA CYS A 10 -8.92 20.91 -15.30
C CYS A 10 -7.61 20.62 -14.56
N ILE A 11 -7.50 19.38 -14.08
CA ILE A 11 -6.28 18.72 -13.58
C ILE A 11 -5.13 18.92 -14.59
N ALA A 12 -4.09 19.63 -14.17
CA ALA A 12 -2.85 19.74 -14.92
C ALA A 12 -2.05 18.45 -14.79
N THR A 13 -1.81 17.80 -15.92
CA THR A 13 -0.92 16.65 -16.05
C THR A 13 0.53 17.15 -15.96
N LEU A 14 1.25 16.77 -14.91
CA LEU A 14 2.68 17.04 -14.76
C LEU A 14 3.47 16.23 -15.80
N VAL A 15 4.10 16.94 -16.73
CA VAL A 15 5.11 16.42 -17.66
C VAL A 15 6.43 17.10 -17.31
N PHE A 16 7.42 16.33 -16.86
CA PHE A 16 8.77 16.83 -16.61
C PHE A 16 9.58 16.91 -17.92
N CYS A 17 10.08 18.10 -18.23
CA CYS A 17 11.20 18.32 -19.12
C CYS A 17 12.19 19.28 -18.44
N GLY A 18 13.39 18.79 -18.14
CA GLY A 18 14.43 19.54 -17.45
C GLY A 18 15.22 20.51 -18.33
N CYS A 19 15.82 21.52 -17.70
CA CYS A 19 17.28 21.79 -17.74
C CYS A 19 17.62 23.12 -17.04
N GLY A 20 18.42 23.02 -15.97
CA GLY A 20 19.75 23.64 -15.86
C GLY A 20 19.89 25.16 -15.67
N GLY A 21 20.36 25.56 -14.48
CA GLY A 21 20.98 26.88 -14.28
C GLY A 21 21.49 27.13 -12.85
N LYS A 22 22.70 26.65 -12.52
CA LYS A 22 23.41 26.90 -11.25
C LYS A 22 23.70 28.40 -11.04
N LYS A 23 23.54 28.89 -9.79
CA LYS A 23 24.42 29.93 -9.21
C LYS A 23 24.70 29.66 -7.73
N GLN A 24 25.99 29.60 -7.41
CA GLN A 24 26.58 29.68 -6.07
C GLN A 24 26.35 31.05 -5.45
N SER A 25 26.08 31.09 -4.14
CA SER A 25 26.71 32.09 -3.26
C SER A 25 26.80 31.58 -1.82
N SER A 26 28.00 31.70 -1.27
CA SER A 26 28.38 31.46 0.13
C SER A 26 27.81 32.52 1.07
N VAL A 27 27.56 32.18 2.35
CA VAL A 27 28.08 32.87 3.56
C VAL A 27 27.98 31.92 4.77
N GLN A 28 28.96 32.04 5.65
CA GLN A 28 29.29 31.30 6.88
C GLN A 28 28.43 31.65 8.12
N THR A 29 28.15 30.60 8.91
CA THR A 29 28.12 30.44 10.39
C THR A 29 27.55 31.50 11.33
N ASP A 30 26.63 31.07 12.21
CA ASP A 30 26.89 31.12 13.67
C ASP A 30 26.10 30.03 14.42
N SER A 31 26.70 29.54 15.51
CA SER A 31 26.25 28.44 16.37
C SER A 31 25.28 28.93 17.46
N GLY A 32 24.28 28.10 17.76
CA GLY A 32 23.46 28.19 18.98
C GLY A 32 22.85 26.84 19.29
N SER A 33 23.33 26.18 20.34
CA SER A 33 22.89 24.87 20.81
C SER A 33 21.57 24.96 21.58
N GLU A 34 20.62 24.08 21.30
CA GLU A 34 19.64 23.60 22.28
C GLU A 34 19.15 22.20 21.89
N GLN A 35 19.09 21.35 22.90
CA GLN A 35 18.97 19.88 22.89
C GLN A 35 17.50 19.45 22.73
N PRO A 36 17.15 18.49 21.86
CA PRO A 36 15.84 17.86 21.87
C PRO A 36 15.83 16.60 22.75
N ASP A 37 14.76 16.46 23.51
CA ASP A 37 14.35 15.25 24.23
C ASP A 37 13.74 14.28 23.19
N ALA A 38 14.37 13.12 22.99
CA ALA A 38 13.92 12.11 22.04
C ALA A 38 13.55 10.84 22.82
N THR A 39 12.28 10.46 22.74
CA THR A 39 11.78 9.16 23.17
C THR A 39 12.24 8.13 22.14
N GLU A 40 13.21 7.29 22.50
CA GLU A 40 13.64 6.13 21.71
C GLU A 40 12.59 5.01 21.86
N GLU A 41 11.95 4.63 20.77
CA GLU A 41 11.30 3.32 20.64
C GLU A 41 12.26 2.31 20.00
N SER A 42 12.15 1.08 20.50
CA SER A 42 13.10 -0.02 20.46
C SER A 42 13.44 -0.52 19.04
N THR A 43 14.72 -0.50 18.67
CA THR A 43 15.25 -1.27 17.55
C THR A 43 15.65 -2.67 18.03
N GLU A 44 14.90 -3.70 17.65
CA GLU A 44 15.38 -5.08 17.73
C GLU A 44 16.17 -5.47 16.49
N GLN A 45 17.20 -6.28 16.76
CA GLN A 45 18.38 -6.51 15.96
C GLN A 45 18.18 -7.74 15.06
N SER A 46 18.02 -7.54 13.75
CA SER A 46 18.05 -8.60 12.74
C SER A 46 19.45 -8.72 12.14
N ARG A 47 19.84 -9.93 11.69
CA ARG A 47 21.09 -10.23 10.96
C ARG A 47 21.51 -9.04 10.09
N ASN A 48 22.72 -8.50 10.26
CA ASN A 48 23.24 -7.31 9.54
C ASN A 48 22.75 -7.24 8.08
N ASP A 49 21.57 -6.68 7.88
CA ASP A 49 21.06 -6.35 6.57
C ASP A 49 21.89 -5.14 6.17
N PRO A 50 22.58 -5.16 5.02
CA PRO A 50 23.32 -3.99 4.58
C PRO A 50 22.41 -2.77 4.44
N VAL A 51 21.09 -2.93 4.37
CA VAL A 51 20.12 -1.85 4.27
C VAL A 51 19.51 -1.52 5.63
N THR A 52 19.60 -0.25 6.02
CA THR A 52 18.85 0.32 7.14
C THR A 52 17.91 1.39 6.63
N ILE A 53 16.62 1.28 6.97
CA ILE A 53 15.57 2.26 6.66
C ILE A 53 15.08 2.85 7.98
N THR A 54 15.08 4.17 8.08
CA THR A 54 14.49 4.91 9.21
C THR A 54 13.49 5.93 8.69
N PHE A 55 12.44 6.18 9.46
CA PHE A 55 11.41 7.16 9.11
C PHE A 55 11.46 8.32 10.09
N ASN A 56 11.58 9.54 9.55
CA ASN A 56 11.61 10.77 10.35
C ASN A 56 10.41 11.64 10.00
N SER A 57 9.48 11.76 10.94
CA SER A 57 8.27 12.57 10.75
C SER A 57 8.50 14.02 11.17
N LYS A 58 8.01 14.95 10.36
CA LYS A 58 8.00 16.39 10.66
C LYS A 58 6.59 16.93 10.53
N THR A 59 6.08 17.51 11.62
CA THR A 59 4.78 18.18 11.65
C THR A 59 4.95 19.69 11.71
N GLU A 60 4.17 20.43 10.92
CA GLU A 60 4.15 21.90 10.95
C GLU A 60 2.71 22.43 10.98
N THR A 61 2.51 23.59 11.61
CA THR A 61 1.21 24.27 11.71
C THR A 61 1.36 25.70 11.21
N TYR A 62 0.42 26.14 10.37
CA TYR A 62 0.43 27.45 9.75
C TYR A 62 -0.79 28.25 10.20
N HIS A 63 -0.56 29.49 10.63
CA HIS A 63 -1.61 30.39 11.14
C HIS A 63 -1.96 31.51 10.16
N ALA A 64 -3.15 32.06 10.35
CA ALA A 64 -3.57 33.33 9.77
C ALA A 64 -2.81 34.50 10.42
N ASP A 65 -3.02 35.71 9.89
CA ASP A 65 -2.33 36.91 10.37
C ASP A 65 -2.73 37.31 11.80
N ASP A 66 -3.87 36.82 12.29
CA ASP A 66 -4.31 36.96 13.68
C ASP A 66 -3.50 36.09 14.67
N LEU A 67 -2.66 35.18 14.16
CA LEU A 67 -1.84 34.21 14.87
C LEU A 67 -2.61 33.23 15.77
N SER A 68 -3.93 33.34 15.91
CA SER A 68 -4.77 32.44 16.69
C SER A 68 -5.48 31.40 15.83
N THR A 69 -5.77 31.74 14.58
CA THR A 69 -6.51 30.87 13.67
C THR A 69 -5.55 29.97 12.91
N VAL A 70 -5.70 28.66 13.06
CA VAL A 70 -4.95 27.67 12.29
C VAL A 70 -5.55 27.56 10.89
N LEU A 71 -4.70 27.65 9.86
CA LEU A 71 -5.08 27.49 8.47
C LEU A 71 -4.76 26.11 7.92
N LEU A 72 -3.61 25.55 8.28
CA LEU A 72 -3.13 24.29 7.74
C LEU A 72 -2.29 23.54 8.77
N TYR A 73 -2.58 22.26 8.95
CA TYR A 73 -1.70 21.27 9.56
C TYR A 73 -1.00 20.46 8.47
N THR A 74 0.27 20.15 8.69
CA THR A 74 0.99 19.23 7.81
C THR A 74 1.80 18.22 8.59
N SER A 75 1.92 17.01 8.05
CA SER A 75 2.84 15.97 8.48
C SER A 75 3.55 15.36 7.28
N TYR A 76 4.86 15.19 7.35
CA TYR A 76 5.61 14.46 6.34
C TYR A 76 6.54 13.45 7.00
N GLN A 77 6.37 12.16 6.69
CA GLN A 77 7.25 11.10 7.11
C GLN A 77 8.34 10.87 6.07
N LYS A 78 9.56 11.32 6.35
CA LYS A 78 10.68 11.18 5.43
C LYS A 78 11.36 9.82 5.59
N PRO A 79 11.42 8.97 4.54
CA PRO A 79 12.28 7.79 4.56
C PRO A 79 13.74 8.20 4.43
N MET A 80 14.60 7.53 5.19
CA MET A 80 16.05 7.64 5.07
C MET A 80 16.65 6.25 4.89
N VAL A 81 17.42 6.09 3.82
CA VAL A 81 18.00 4.80 3.41
C VAL A 81 19.51 4.87 3.54
N THR A 82 20.08 3.99 4.36
CA THR A 82 21.53 3.78 4.47
C THR A 82 21.86 2.38 3.97
N ILE A 83 22.91 2.26 3.16
CA ILE A 83 23.38 0.98 2.64
C ILE A 83 24.87 0.83 2.97
N ASP A 84 25.17 -0.09 3.87
CA ASP A 84 26.51 -0.34 4.38
C ASP A 84 27.48 -0.70 3.24
N GLY A 85 28.60 0.02 3.18
CA GLY A 85 29.58 -0.14 2.10
C GLY A 85 29.18 0.48 0.76
N HIS A 86 27.96 1.02 0.62
CA HIS A 86 27.41 1.54 -0.64
C HIS A 86 26.90 3.01 -0.56
N PRO A 87 27.70 3.97 -0.04
CA PRO A 87 27.22 5.34 0.23
C PRO A 87 26.79 6.12 -1.02
N LYS A 88 27.26 5.74 -2.21
CA LYS A 88 26.80 6.35 -3.48
C LYS A 88 25.36 5.98 -3.80
N ILE A 89 24.98 4.73 -3.58
CA ILE A 89 23.63 4.23 -3.82
C ILE A 89 22.67 4.87 -2.82
N SER A 90 23.03 4.87 -1.53
CA SER A 90 22.26 5.57 -0.47
C SER A 90 22.01 7.04 -0.82
N LYS A 91 23.03 7.74 -1.33
CA LYS A 91 22.91 9.14 -1.74
C LYS A 91 21.97 9.33 -2.93
N THR A 92 22.01 8.44 -3.94
CA THR A 92 21.10 8.52 -5.09
C THR A 92 19.64 8.33 -4.66
N ILE A 93 19.36 7.33 -3.83
CA ILE A 93 18.01 7.08 -3.30
C ILE A 93 17.55 8.26 -2.45
N THR A 94 18.40 8.75 -1.54
CA THR A 94 18.10 9.92 -0.70
C THR A 94 17.82 11.17 -1.54
N GLN A 95 18.51 11.35 -2.67
CA GLN A 95 18.26 12.48 -3.56
C GLN A 95 16.86 12.39 -4.19
N SER A 96 16.46 11.21 -4.67
CA SER A 96 15.09 11.00 -5.19
C SER A 96 14.04 11.25 -4.11
N LEU A 97 14.23 10.74 -2.90
CA LEU A 97 13.29 10.98 -1.80
C LEU A 97 13.23 12.47 -1.37
N ASN A 98 14.32 13.23 -1.54
CA ASN A 98 14.30 14.68 -1.34
C ASN A 98 13.50 15.42 -2.41
N GLU A 99 13.47 14.91 -3.65
CA GLU A 99 12.66 15.49 -4.73
C GLU A 99 11.16 15.31 -4.42
N GLU A 100 10.78 14.18 -3.82
CA GLU A 100 9.40 13.98 -3.32
C GLU A 100 9.05 14.89 -2.15
N LEU A 101 10.01 15.12 -1.23
CA LEU A 101 9.83 16.12 -0.19
C LEU A 101 9.62 17.51 -0.80
N ASP A 102 10.41 17.91 -1.79
CA ASP A 102 10.24 19.19 -2.47
C ASP A 102 8.83 19.30 -3.11
N ALA A 103 8.34 18.23 -3.75
CA ALA A 103 6.98 18.19 -4.30
C ALA A 103 5.90 18.32 -3.21
N PHE A 104 6.09 17.72 -2.04
CA PHE A 104 5.21 17.91 -0.89
C PHE A 104 5.25 19.37 -0.37
N GLN A 105 6.44 19.98 -0.34
CA GLN A 105 6.60 21.38 0.07
C GLN A 105 5.86 22.34 -0.87
N ASP A 106 5.84 22.05 -2.17
CA ASP A 106 5.08 22.80 -3.18
C ASP A 106 3.57 22.61 -2.98
N ALA A 107 3.09 21.38 -2.83
CA ALA A 107 1.68 21.08 -2.55
C ALA A 107 1.19 21.81 -1.30
N ARG A 108 1.98 21.81 -0.23
CA ARG A 108 1.68 22.58 0.99
C ARG A 108 1.51 24.07 0.71
N LEU A 109 2.34 24.68 -0.13
CA LEU A 109 2.20 26.11 -0.45
C LEU A 109 0.88 26.40 -1.16
N GLU A 110 0.44 25.50 -2.04
CA GLU A 110 -0.86 25.56 -2.70
C GLU A 110 -2.01 25.39 -1.70
N SER A 111 -1.98 24.36 -0.85
CA SER A 111 -3.00 24.13 0.19
C SER A 111 -3.08 25.31 1.17
N LEU A 112 -1.95 25.90 1.56
CA LEU A 112 -1.92 27.06 2.45
C LEU A 112 -2.52 28.31 1.78
N LEU A 113 -2.25 28.52 0.49
CA LEU A 113 -2.85 29.62 -0.25
C LEU A 113 -4.38 29.46 -0.35
N SER A 114 -4.84 28.25 -0.67
CA SER A 114 -6.27 27.91 -0.71
C SER A 114 -6.94 28.13 0.65
N ALA A 115 -6.33 27.62 1.73
CA ALA A 115 -6.82 27.82 3.09
C ALA A 115 -6.93 29.31 3.47
N ARG A 116 -5.95 30.15 3.07
CA ARG A 116 -6.01 31.61 3.28
C ARG A 116 -7.19 32.25 2.55
N ILE A 117 -7.43 31.85 1.30
CA ILE A 117 -8.53 32.37 0.50
C ILE A 117 -9.87 31.97 1.14
N SER A 118 -10.06 30.69 1.46
CA SER A 118 -11.29 30.20 2.07
C SER A 118 -11.57 30.83 3.44
N PHE A 119 -10.54 31.01 4.27
CA PHE A 119 -10.68 31.71 5.55
C PHE A 119 -11.08 33.18 5.36
N ALA A 120 -10.49 33.88 4.38
CA ALA A 120 -10.84 35.27 4.10
C ALA A 120 -12.27 35.44 3.57
N GLU A 121 -12.77 34.47 2.81
CA GLU A 121 -14.13 34.48 2.26
C GLU A 121 -15.19 34.14 3.31
N SER A 122 -14.93 33.15 4.17
CA SER A 122 -15.89 32.64 5.15
C SER A 122 -15.25 32.30 6.49
N PRO A 123 -14.79 33.29 7.28
CA PRO A 123 -14.01 33.05 8.50
C PRO A 123 -14.78 32.30 9.59
N ASP A 124 -16.09 32.55 9.72
CA ASP A 124 -16.94 31.94 10.76
C ASP A 124 -17.23 30.45 10.53
N SER A 125 -17.07 29.95 9.29
CA SER A 125 -17.30 28.56 8.91
C SER A 125 -16.04 27.83 8.46
N PHE A 126 -14.88 28.50 8.52
CA PHE A 126 -13.62 27.91 8.12
C PHE A 126 -13.16 26.85 9.12
N SER A 127 -12.68 25.72 8.59
CA SER A 127 -11.97 24.70 9.35
C SER A 127 -10.58 24.55 8.75
N ALA A 128 -9.59 24.33 9.61
CA ALA A 128 -8.20 24.17 9.18
C ALA A 128 -8.07 23.01 8.19
N TYR A 129 -7.21 23.20 7.20
CA TYR A 129 -6.89 22.16 6.23
C TYR A 129 -5.84 21.22 6.83
N HIS A 130 -5.71 20.04 6.24
CA HIS A 130 -4.69 19.06 6.59
C HIS A 130 -4.03 18.54 5.31
N LEU A 131 -2.71 18.39 5.32
CA LEU A 131 -1.95 17.75 4.25
C LEU A 131 -0.87 16.87 4.86
N ASP A 132 -1.04 15.56 4.70
CA ASP A 132 -0.17 14.56 5.31
C ASP A 132 0.39 13.64 4.23
N GLU A 133 1.65 13.23 4.34
CA GLU A 133 2.23 12.18 3.51
C GLU A 133 3.09 11.23 4.33
N ASP A 134 2.71 9.95 4.29
CA ASP A 134 3.36 8.86 4.99
C ASP A 134 3.97 7.86 4.01
N PHE A 135 5.02 7.17 4.42
CA PHE A 135 5.70 6.14 3.62
C PHE A 135 5.80 4.83 4.40
N SER A 136 5.55 3.71 3.74
CA SER A 136 5.75 2.36 4.26
C SER A 136 6.74 1.60 3.37
N CYS A 137 7.63 0.79 3.97
CA CYS A 137 8.49 -0.10 3.19
C CYS A 137 7.71 -1.38 2.85
N THR A 138 7.59 -1.67 1.56
CA THR A 138 6.79 -2.80 1.05
C THR A 138 7.64 -3.98 0.59
N ARG A 139 8.92 -3.73 0.27
CA ARG A 139 9.93 -4.76 -0.02
C ARG A 139 11.32 -4.21 0.25
N GLN A 140 12.16 -5.02 0.89
CA GLN A 140 13.58 -4.78 1.09
C GLN A 140 14.33 -6.10 0.91
N ASP A 141 15.27 -6.14 -0.03
CA ASP A 141 16.20 -7.25 -0.21
C ASP A 141 17.49 -6.77 -0.89
N SER A 142 18.38 -7.69 -1.28
CA SER A 142 19.66 -7.35 -1.91
C SER A 142 19.57 -6.64 -3.27
N ARG A 143 18.41 -6.66 -3.93
CA ARG A 143 18.18 -6.07 -5.26
C ARG A 143 17.31 -4.84 -5.21
N ILE A 144 16.27 -4.80 -4.37
CA ILE A 144 15.23 -3.76 -4.39
C ILE A 144 14.99 -3.18 -3.00
N ILE A 145 14.77 -1.87 -2.96
CA ILE A 145 13.96 -1.23 -1.90
C ILE A 145 12.71 -0.66 -2.55
N SER A 146 11.55 -0.95 -1.97
CA SER A 146 10.25 -0.50 -2.44
C SER A 146 9.49 0.18 -1.32
N PHE A 147 8.86 1.30 -1.64
CA PHE A 147 7.96 2.02 -0.75
C PHE A 147 6.61 2.25 -1.41
N GLU A 148 5.59 2.25 -0.57
CA GLU A 148 4.31 2.90 -0.84
C GLU A 148 4.31 4.25 -0.12
N SER A 149 3.83 5.30 -0.77
CA SER A 149 3.43 6.53 -0.08
C SER A 149 1.92 6.69 -0.07
N THR A 150 1.40 7.31 0.98
CA THR A 150 0.00 7.70 1.11
C THR A 150 -0.06 9.18 1.44
N ARG A 151 -0.62 9.98 0.52
CA ARG A 151 -0.88 11.40 0.71
C ARG A 151 -2.37 11.65 0.98
N LYS A 152 -2.68 12.33 2.08
CA LYS A 152 -4.04 12.68 2.50
C LYS A 152 -4.18 14.19 2.52
N GLU A 153 -5.27 14.70 1.95
CA GLU A 153 -5.60 16.13 1.98
C GLU A 153 -7.04 16.32 2.46
N PHE A 154 -7.23 17.16 3.47
CA PHE A 154 -8.55 17.48 4.00
C PHE A 154 -8.77 18.99 3.93
N THR A 155 -9.92 19.37 3.39
CA THR A 155 -10.35 20.77 3.30
C THR A 155 -11.67 20.95 4.06
N SER A 156 -12.08 22.21 4.27
CA SER A 156 -13.34 22.52 4.99
C SER A 156 -14.61 22.07 4.28
N GLU A 157 -14.54 21.81 2.97
CA GLU A 157 -15.69 21.45 2.13
C GLU A 157 -15.66 19.99 1.66
N GLU A 158 -14.45 19.41 1.56
CA GLU A 158 -14.23 18.08 1.01
C GLU A 158 -13.16 17.33 1.80
N THR A 159 -13.50 16.10 2.19
CA THR A 159 -12.50 15.06 2.49
C THR A 159 -12.00 14.53 1.16
N HIS A 160 -10.77 14.84 0.76
CA HIS A 160 -10.19 14.17 -0.41
C HIS A 160 -9.81 12.75 -0.01
N SER A 161 -10.05 11.79 -0.91
CA SER A 161 -9.54 10.43 -0.74
C SER A 161 -8.02 10.43 -0.85
N ALA A 162 -7.39 9.51 -0.11
CA ALA A 162 -5.95 9.38 -0.10
C ALA A 162 -5.41 9.06 -1.51
N ALA A 163 -4.35 9.74 -1.91
CA ALA A 163 -3.59 9.43 -3.12
C ALA A 163 -2.37 8.57 -2.73
N TYR A 164 -2.16 7.50 -3.47
CA TYR A 164 -1.08 6.54 -3.23
C TYR A 164 -0.03 6.65 -4.33
N GLY A 165 1.24 6.44 -3.95
CA GLY A 165 2.39 6.42 -4.86
C GLY A 165 3.28 5.22 -4.59
N GLY A 166 3.98 4.75 -5.62
CA GLY A 166 4.95 3.66 -5.52
C GLY A 166 6.36 4.10 -5.91
N PHE A 167 7.33 3.79 -5.05
CA PHE A 167 8.73 4.19 -5.19
C PHE A 167 9.64 2.96 -5.13
N ASN A 168 10.19 2.58 -6.27
CA ASN A 168 10.97 1.36 -6.42
C ASN A 168 12.41 1.71 -6.78
N TYR A 169 13.38 1.25 -6.00
CA TYR A 169 14.79 1.56 -6.17
C TYR A 169 15.62 0.31 -6.42
N ASP A 170 16.45 0.35 -7.47
CA ASP A 170 17.43 -0.67 -7.77
C ASP A 170 18.68 -0.51 -6.91
N LEU A 171 19.09 -1.55 -6.19
CA LEU A 171 20.25 -1.49 -5.28
C LEU A 171 21.61 -1.68 -5.97
N GLU A 172 21.66 -1.97 -7.27
CA GLU A 172 22.91 -2.00 -8.01
C GLU A 172 23.41 -0.57 -8.28
N ASN A 173 22.49 0.38 -8.49
CA ASN A 173 22.83 1.74 -8.94
C ASN A 173 22.07 2.87 -8.24
N GLY A 174 21.06 2.55 -7.43
CA GLY A 174 20.25 3.49 -6.65
C GLY A 174 19.19 4.26 -7.44
N LYS A 175 18.95 3.90 -8.71
CA LYS A 175 17.95 4.58 -9.55
C LYS A 175 16.54 4.08 -9.24
N THR A 176 15.58 4.97 -9.44
CA THR A 176 14.17 4.62 -9.51
C THR A 176 13.92 3.71 -10.71
N LEU A 177 13.21 2.60 -10.49
CA LEU A 177 12.82 1.63 -11.50
C LEU A 177 11.54 2.07 -12.20
N THR A 178 11.53 1.94 -13.53
CA THR A 178 10.33 2.02 -14.36
C THR A 178 9.81 0.62 -14.71
N LEU A 179 8.57 0.52 -15.19
CA LEU A 179 8.03 -0.73 -15.74
C LEU A 179 8.89 -1.28 -16.90
N SER A 180 9.57 -0.40 -17.64
CA SER A 180 10.47 -0.82 -18.71
C SER A 180 11.78 -1.40 -18.17
N ASP A 181 12.32 -0.84 -17.09
CA ASP A 181 13.57 -1.31 -16.48
C ASP A 181 13.44 -2.73 -15.93
N ILE A 182 12.24 -3.11 -15.47
CA ILE A 182 11.98 -4.43 -14.86
C ILE A 182 11.58 -5.51 -15.87
N ALA A 183 11.27 -5.13 -17.11
CA ALA A 183 10.76 -6.04 -18.12
C ALA A 183 11.84 -6.47 -19.14
N THR A 184 11.80 -7.73 -19.55
CA THR A 184 12.46 -8.21 -20.78
C THR A 184 11.67 -7.80 -22.03
N ASP A 185 10.35 -7.72 -21.91
CA ASP A 185 9.40 -7.14 -22.88
C ASP A 185 8.32 -6.37 -22.11
N SER A 186 8.36 -5.03 -22.21
CA SER A 186 7.44 -4.16 -21.47
C SER A 186 5.98 -4.36 -21.86
N ASN A 187 5.69 -4.67 -23.13
CA ASN A 187 4.31 -4.90 -23.56
C ASN A 187 3.78 -6.23 -23.01
N ALA A 188 4.61 -7.27 -22.99
CA ALA A 188 4.23 -8.56 -22.41
C ALA A 188 3.94 -8.45 -20.91
N LEU A 189 4.80 -7.73 -20.17
CA LEU A 189 4.60 -7.47 -18.74
C LEU A 189 3.28 -6.72 -18.50
N ILE A 190 3.08 -5.59 -19.17
CA ILE A 190 1.87 -4.77 -19.02
C ILE A 190 0.60 -5.55 -19.40
N ASN A 191 0.64 -6.34 -20.48
CA ASN A 191 -0.52 -7.12 -20.91
C ASN A 191 -0.86 -8.23 -19.91
N SER A 192 0.13 -8.85 -19.27
CA SER A 192 -0.11 -9.87 -18.24
C SER A 192 -0.75 -9.28 -16.98
N ALA A 193 -0.22 -8.15 -16.49
CA ALA A 193 -0.83 -7.39 -15.40
C ALA A 193 -2.26 -6.93 -15.75
N LEU A 194 -2.47 -6.38 -16.95
CA LEU A 194 -3.79 -5.97 -17.43
C LEU A 194 -4.77 -7.14 -17.47
N SER A 195 -4.34 -8.31 -17.94
CA SER A 195 -5.19 -9.51 -17.99
C SER A 195 -5.61 -9.94 -16.59
N PHE A 196 -4.67 -9.99 -15.65
CA PHE A 196 -4.94 -10.34 -14.25
C PHE A 196 -5.92 -9.35 -13.60
N ILE A 197 -5.66 -8.04 -13.73
CA ILE A 197 -6.53 -7.00 -13.15
C ILE A 197 -7.95 -7.08 -13.74
N ASN A 198 -8.09 -7.31 -15.05
CA ASN A 198 -9.41 -7.47 -15.66
C ASN A 198 -10.17 -8.69 -15.11
N GLN A 199 -9.49 -9.78 -14.76
CA GLN A 199 -10.13 -10.94 -14.12
C GLN A 199 -10.59 -10.59 -12.69
N GLN A 200 -9.77 -9.88 -11.91
CA GLN A 200 -10.14 -9.39 -10.58
C GLN A 200 -11.39 -8.51 -10.63
N LEU A 201 -11.48 -7.62 -11.62
CA LEU A 201 -12.63 -6.72 -11.80
C LEU A 201 -13.97 -7.43 -12.09
N LEU A 202 -13.96 -8.72 -12.41
CA LEU A 202 -15.16 -9.55 -12.58
C LEU A 202 -15.65 -10.18 -11.26
N LEU A 203 -14.82 -10.19 -10.21
CA LEU A 203 -15.18 -10.78 -8.92
C LEU A 203 -16.21 -9.93 -8.18
N PRO A 204 -17.08 -10.52 -7.32
CA PRO A 204 -18.21 -9.83 -6.71
C PRO A 204 -17.87 -8.52 -6.00
N ASN A 205 -16.73 -8.45 -5.31
CA ASN A 205 -16.27 -7.23 -4.64
C ASN A 205 -15.99 -6.08 -5.59
N TYR A 206 -15.28 -6.36 -6.67
CA TYR A 206 -15.02 -5.40 -7.72
C TYR A 206 -16.22 -5.23 -8.66
N GLY A 207 -17.21 -6.14 -8.60
CA GLY A 207 -18.42 -6.13 -9.41
C GLY A 207 -19.27 -4.88 -9.20
N LYS A 208 -19.29 -4.31 -7.99
CA LYS A 208 -19.94 -3.01 -7.74
C LYS A 208 -19.19 -1.87 -8.42
N ILE A 209 -17.86 -1.90 -8.36
CA ILE A 209 -16.98 -0.89 -8.94
C ILE A 209 -17.06 -0.89 -10.46
N SER A 210 -16.99 -2.08 -11.08
CA SER A 210 -17.10 -2.22 -12.54
C SER A 210 -18.48 -1.84 -13.06
N GLN A 211 -19.54 -1.97 -12.25
CA GLN A 211 -20.88 -1.47 -12.58
C GLN A 211 -20.98 0.05 -12.49
N LEU A 212 -20.36 0.67 -11.47
CA LEU A 212 -20.29 2.14 -11.33
C LEU A 212 -19.52 2.79 -12.49
N ALA A 213 -18.36 2.25 -12.84
CA ALA A 213 -17.53 2.75 -13.93
C ALA A 213 -18.22 2.67 -15.31
N LYS A 214 -19.00 1.61 -15.55
CA LYS A 214 -19.82 1.44 -16.76
C LYS A 214 -20.97 2.45 -16.83
N HIS A 215 -21.54 2.83 -15.69
CA HIS A 215 -22.63 3.81 -15.63
C HIS A 215 -22.18 5.23 -15.98
N ASP A 216 -20.94 5.58 -15.66
CA ASP A 216 -20.34 6.89 -15.97
C ASP A 216 -19.74 6.98 -17.40
N GLY A 217 -19.87 5.91 -18.20
CA GLY A 217 -19.35 5.86 -19.57
C GLY A 217 -17.83 5.80 -19.66
N SER A 218 -17.14 5.49 -18.55
CA SER A 218 -15.69 5.36 -18.51
C SER A 218 -15.24 4.06 -19.18
N ASP A 219 -14.23 4.14 -20.05
CA ASP A 219 -13.59 2.96 -20.64
C ASP A 219 -12.52 2.46 -19.66
N VAL A 220 -12.92 1.54 -18.79
CA VAL A 220 -12.09 0.97 -17.73
C VAL A 220 -10.77 0.42 -18.29
N SER A 221 -10.79 -0.27 -19.43
CA SER A 221 -9.58 -0.88 -20.00
C SER A 221 -8.57 0.16 -20.47
N SER A 222 -9.01 1.23 -21.14
CA SER A 222 -8.09 2.30 -21.55
C SER A 222 -7.62 3.12 -20.36
N ASN A 223 -8.46 3.31 -19.34
CA ASN A 223 -8.07 3.98 -18.11
C ASN A 223 -7.06 3.16 -17.30
N LEU A 224 -7.18 1.83 -17.24
CA LEU A 224 -6.17 0.96 -16.64
C LEU A 224 -4.79 1.20 -17.27
N LEU A 225 -4.70 1.20 -18.61
CA LEU A 225 -3.45 1.45 -19.31
C LEU A 225 -2.90 2.87 -19.10
N LYS A 226 -3.78 3.87 -19.09
CA LYS A 226 -3.37 5.29 -19.04
C LYS A 226 -3.06 5.78 -17.63
N HIS A 227 -3.77 5.25 -16.63
CA HIS A 227 -3.80 5.80 -15.28
C HIS A 227 -3.33 4.82 -14.21
N VAL A 228 -3.30 3.51 -14.46
CA VAL A 228 -2.92 2.49 -13.45
C VAL A 228 -1.60 1.81 -13.80
N LEU A 229 -1.49 1.26 -15.02
CA LEU A 229 -0.32 0.54 -15.52
C LEU A 229 0.77 1.51 -16.04
N ARG A 230 1.22 2.41 -15.18
CA ARG A 230 2.22 3.45 -15.49
C ARG A 230 3.19 3.66 -14.33
N ASP A 231 4.36 4.21 -14.64
CA ASP A 231 5.36 4.56 -13.63
C ASP A 231 4.78 5.50 -12.56
N GLY A 232 5.19 5.26 -11.31
CA GLY A 232 4.71 5.96 -10.11
C GLY A 232 3.48 5.34 -9.45
N ASN A 233 2.73 4.48 -10.16
CA ASN A 233 1.49 3.85 -9.66
C ASN A 233 1.65 2.36 -9.39
N TRP A 234 2.84 1.94 -8.96
CA TRP A 234 3.10 0.55 -8.63
C TRP A 234 4.26 0.41 -7.65
N TYR A 235 4.24 -0.61 -6.82
CA TYR A 235 5.35 -0.95 -5.93
C TYR A 235 5.54 -2.46 -5.85
N PHE A 236 6.78 -2.88 -5.58
CA PHE A 236 7.07 -4.29 -5.30
C PHE A 236 6.66 -4.67 -3.88
N THR A 237 6.14 -5.89 -3.74
CA THR A 237 5.90 -6.56 -2.46
C THR A 237 6.66 -7.88 -2.41
N LYS A 238 6.55 -8.63 -1.31
CA LYS A 238 7.15 -9.97 -1.21
C LYS A 238 6.44 -11.02 -2.09
N GLY A 239 5.19 -10.80 -2.47
CA GLY A 239 4.40 -11.74 -3.29
C GLY A 239 4.19 -11.32 -4.75
N GLY A 240 4.43 -10.06 -5.09
CA GLY A 240 4.19 -9.57 -6.45
C GLY A 240 4.45 -8.09 -6.66
N ILE A 241 3.75 -7.52 -7.65
CA ILE A 241 3.70 -6.08 -7.88
C ILE A 241 2.27 -5.60 -7.60
N THR A 242 2.13 -4.62 -6.73
CA THR A 242 0.84 -3.98 -6.47
C THR A 242 0.71 -2.75 -7.36
N PHE A 243 -0.33 -2.72 -8.19
CA PHE A 243 -0.69 -1.57 -9.01
C PHE A 243 -1.77 -0.73 -8.34
N ILE A 244 -1.60 0.59 -8.40
CA ILE A 244 -2.41 1.58 -7.70
C ILE A 244 -3.38 2.22 -8.70
N ALA A 245 -4.68 2.04 -8.46
CA ALA A 245 -5.73 2.78 -9.12
C ALA A 245 -6.27 3.85 -8.16
N ASN A 246 -5.59 4.99 -8.13
CA ASN A 246 -6.01 6.16 -7.37
C ASN A 246 -7.45 6.57 -7.72
N HIS A 247 -8.14 7.20 -6.77
CA HIS A 247 -9.50 7.70 -6.94
C HIS A 247 -9.68 8.45 -8.28
N GLY A 248 -10.81 8.20 -8.97
CA GLY A 248 -11.06 8.81 -10.29
C GLY A 248 -10.31 8.17 -11.47
N ALA A 249 -9.37 7.25 -11.25
CA ALA A 249 -8.64 6.60 -12.35
C ALA A 249 -9.54 5.63 -13.13
N ILE A 250 -10.14 4.66 -12.45
CA ILE A 250 -11.07 3.67 -13.03
C ILE A 250 -12.40 3.61 -12.28
N THR A 251 -12.55 4.45 -11.28
CA THR A 251 -13.69 4.52 -10.37
C THR A 251 -14.21 5.95 -10.31
N PRO A 252 -15.45 6.20 -9.84
CA PRO A 252 -15.92 7.57 -9.63
C PRO A 252 -15.03 8.34 -8.65
N SER A 253 -14.98 9.68 -8.78
CA SER A 253 -14.07 10.52 -7.99
C SER A 253 -14.30 10.47 -6.47
N TYR A 254 -15.46 10.01 -6.02
CA TYR A 254 -15.85 9.88 -4.62
C TYR A 254 -15.59 8.47 -4.04
N SER A 255 -14.92 7.60 -4.79
CA SER A 255 -14.59 6.25 -4.34
C SER A 255 -13.11 6.13 -3.95
N ASP A 256 -12.83 5.13 -3.11
CA ASP A 256 -11.49 4.88 -2.60
C ASP A 256 -10.54 4.36 -3.67
N THR A 257 -9.25 4.42 -3.35
CA THR A 257 -8.17 3.85 -4.16
C THR A 257 -8.28 2.33 -4.18
N LEU A 258 -8.06 1.72 -5.36
CA LEU A 258 -7.98 0.27 -5.49
C LEU A 258 -6.53 -0.16 -5.66
N LEU A 259 -6.16 -1.22 -4.94
CA LEU A 259 -4.84 -1.83 -5.00
C LEU A 259 -4.97 -3.21 -5.64
N PHE A 260 -4.21 -3.46 -6.70
CA PHE A 260 -4.20 -4.74 -7.40
C PHE A 260 -2.85 -5.42 -7.26
N SER A 261 -2.73 -6.35 -6.32
CA SER A 261 -1.54 -7.19 -6.13
C SER A 261 -1.50 -8.30 -7.18
N VAL A 262 -0.60 -8.17 -8.17
CA VAL A 262 -0.38 -9.17 -9.23
C VAL A 262 0.79 -10.08 -8.82
N PRO A 263 0.58 -11.40 -8.66
CA PRO A 263 1.64 -12.34 -8.28
C PRO A 263 2.79 -12.34 -9.28
N TYR A 264 4.03 -12.55 -8.82
CA TYR A 264 5.20 -12.60 -9.71
C TYR A 264 5.08 -13.63 -10.84
N GLN A 265 4.46 -14.78 -10.56
CA GLN A 265 4.23 -15.87 -11.50
C GLN A 265 3.24 -15.49 -12.62
N GLN A 266 2.38 -14.50 -12.38
CA GLN A 266 1.42 -13.97 -13.35
C GLN A 266 2.01 -12.83 -14.21
N LEU A 267 3.21 -12.36 -13.87
CA LEU A 267 3.90 -11.25 -14.56
C LEU A 267 4.84 -11.80 -15.63
N ASN A 268 4.29 -12.06 -16.81
CA ASN A 268 5.08 -12.49 -17.95
C ASN A 268 6.17 -11.46 -18.29
N ALA A 269 7.35 -11.95 -18.67
CA ALA A 269 8.47 -11.11 -19.08
C ALA A 269 9.08 -10.22 -17.98
N LEU A 270 8.68 -10.37 -16.71
CA LEU A 270 9.44 -9.83 -15.58
C LEU A 270 10.86 -10.43 -15.60
N LYS A 271 11.88 -9.59 -15.40
CA LYS A 271 13.26 -10.08 -15.32
C LYS A 271 13.47 -10.88 -14.03
N ALA A 272 14.17 -12.00 -14.14
CA ALA A 272 14.40 -12.95 -13.06
C ALA A 272 15.00 -12.30 -11.80
N GLU A 273 15.92 -11.33 -11.97
CA GLU A 273 16.53 -10.62 -10.84
C GLU A 273 15.56 -9.81 -9.97
N TYR A 274 14.36 -9.48 -10.48
CA TYR A 274 13.34 -8.77 -9.72
C TYR A 274 12.28 -9.68 -9.10
N HIS A 275 12.38 -11.00 -9.26
CA HIS A 275 11.55 -11.93 -8.48
C HIS A 275 12.01 -11.91 -7.01
N TYR A 276 11.05 -11.86 -6.09
CA TYR A 276 11.35 -12.04 -4.68
C TYR A 276 11.60 -13.53 -4.39
N THR A 277 12.60 -13.83 -3.57
CA THR A 277 13.04 -15.20 -3.23
C THR A 277 13.17 -15.42 -1.74
N GLY A 278 12.81 -14.42 -0.93
CA GLY A 278 12.67 -14.60 0.51
C GLY A 278 11.28 -15.11 0.86
N ASN A 279 10.89 -14.86 2.09
CA ASN A 279 9.59 -15.24 2.65
C ASN A 279 8.39 -14.62 1.90
N PHE A 280 7.70 -15.44 1.11
CA PHE A 280 6.54 -15.00 0.33
C PHE A 280 5.45 -14.38 1.21
N GLN A 281 4.80 -13.33 0.71
CA GLN A 281 3.62 -12.73 1.34
C GLN A 281 2.78 -12.03 0.28
N LEU A 282 1.51 -12.42 0.17
CA LEU A 282 0.58 -11.88 -0.79
C LEU A 282 -0.79 -11.67 -0.13
N ASN A 283 -1.35 -10.47 -0.28
CA ASN A 283 -2.65 -10.10 0.25
C ASN A 283 -3.75 -10.24 -0.81
N ALA A 284 -4.97 -10.45 -0.35
CA ALA A 284 -6.17 -10.39 -1.16
C ALA A 284 -7.35 -9.87 -0.33
N LEU A 285 -8.22 -9.07 -0.95
CA LEU A 285 -9.47 -8.63 -0.32
C LEU A 285 -10.41 -9.83 -0.14
N MET A 286 -11.01 -9.96 1.05
CA MET A 286 -12.08 -10.91 1.31
C MET A 286 -13.21 -10.78 0.30
N GLY A 287 -13.58 -11.84 -0.42
CA GLY A 287 -14.51 -11.83 -1.55
C GLY A 287 -13.82 -11.73 -2.92
N SER A 288 -12.48 -11.82 -2.92
CA SER A 288 -11.63 -11.97 -4.11
C SER A 288 -10.86 -13.30 -4.04
N ALA A 289 -10.26 -13.68 -5.16
CA ALA A 289 -9.44 -14.88 -5.26
C ALA A 289 -7.99 -14.51 -5.60
N VAL A 290 -7.06 -15.26 -5.03
CA VAL A 290 -5.62 -15.16 -5.29
C VAL A 290 -5.03 -16.55 -5.47
N SER A 291 -3.91 -16.66 -6.18
CA SER A 291 -3.25 -17.94 -6.39
C SER A 291 -1.78 -17.89 -6.03
N ALA A 292 -1.30 -18.94 -5.38
CA ALA A 292 0.10 -19.25 -5.13
C ALA A 292 0.27 -20.77 -5.17
N ASP A 293 1.49 -21.26 -5.42
CA ASP A 293 1.85 -22.67 -5.23
C ASP A 293 1.97 -22.92 -3.72
N MET A 294 0.87 -23.36 -3.08
CA MET A 294 0.77 -23.43 -1.63
C MET A 294 1.35 -24.71 -1.04
N ASP A 295 1.43 -25.77 -1.83
CA ASP A 295 1.94 -27.07 -1.40
C ASP A 295 3.31 -27.44 -2.02
N GLY A 296 3.90 -26.53 -2.79
CA GLY A 296 5.23 -26.68 -3.40
C GLY A 296 5.26 -27.59 -4.63
N ASN A 297 4.11 -27.96 -5.19
CA ASN A 297 4.02 -28.91 -6.29
C ASN A 297 4.35 -28.30 -7.67
N GLY A 298 4.52 -26.98 -7.76
CA GLY A 298 4.80 -26.23 -8.97
C GLY A 298 3.57 -25.80 -9.77
N GLU A 299 2.36 -26.17 -9.33
CA GLU A 299 1.07 -25.72 -9.83
C GLU A 299 0.51 -24.65 -8.88
N MET A 300 -0.37 -23.78 -9.39
CA MET A 300 -0.90 -22.67 -8.61
C MET A 300 -2.24 -23.05 -8.00
N ASP A 301 -2.37 -22.93 -6.69
CA ASP A 301 -3.61 -23.18 -5.94
C ASP A 301 -4.40 -21.88 -5.81
N ALA A 302 -5.65 -21.88 -6.29
CA ALA A 302 -6.53 -20.72 -6.23
C ALA A 302 -7.32 -20.70 -4.91
N VAL A 303 -7.01 -19.73 -4.05
CA VAL A 303 -7.69 -19.48 -2.78
C VAL A 303 -8.75 -18.41 -2.93
N TYR A 304 -9.94 -18.67 -2.40
CA TYR A 304 -11.00 -17.68 -2.22
C TYR A 304 -11.48 -17.74 -0.78
N TYR A 305 -11.50 -16.60 -0.11
CA TYR A 305 -12.09 -16.45 1.22
C TYR A 305 -13.04 -15.26 1.24
N ASP A 306 -14.21 -15.45 1.86
CA ASP A 306 -15.20 -14.41 2.08
C ASP A 306 -15.97 -14.68 3.37
N THR A 307 -16.40 -13.62 4.05
CA THR A 307 -17.26 -13.77 5.23
C THR A 307 -18.26 -12.62 5.32
N THR A 308 -19.50 -12.97 5.65
CA THR A 308 -20.62 -12.04 5.70
C THR A 308 -21.36 -12.20 7.02
N TYR A 309 -21.89 -11.09 7.56
CA TYR A 309 -22.69 -11.10 8.77
C TYR A 309 -24.12 -10.65 8.45
N ASN A 310 -25.09 -11.47 8.84
CA ASN A 310 -26.50 -11.13 8.70
C ASN A 310 -27.01 -10.52 10.01
N GLU A 311 -27.25 -9.21 10.02
CA GLU A 311 -27.77 -8.46 11.17
C GLU A 311 -29.16 -8.93 11.64
N GLU A 312 -29.99 -9.46 10.75
CA GLU A 312 -31.35 -9.92 11.10
C GLU A 312 -31.33 -11.26 11.82
N THR A 313 -30.46 -12.18 11.40
CA THR A 313 -30.35 -13.53 11.99
C THR A 313 -29.26 -13.64 13.04
N GLY A 314 -28.35 -12.66 13.10
CA GLY A 314 -27.15 -12.70 13.94
C GLY A 314 -26.14 -13.78 13.51
N MET A 315 -26.24 -14.25 12.27
CA MET A 315 -25.45 -15.38 11.78
C MET A 315 -24.31 -14.92 10.88
N LEU A 316 -23.11 -15.44 11.16
CA LEU A 316 -21.94 -15.32 10.28
C LEU A 316 -22.00 -16.41 9.21
N SER A 317 -21.70 -16.06 7.96
CA SER A 317 -21.58 -16.98 6.84
C SER A 317 -20.27 -16.73 6.12
N SER A 318 -19.35 -17.67 6.25
CA SER A 318 -18.04 -17.67 5.62
C SER A 318 -17.95 -18.73 4.52
N THR A 319 -17.21 -18.40 3.47
CA THR A 319 -16.85 -19.27 2.34
C THR A 319 -15.33 -19.36 2.27
N LEU A 320 -14.79 -20.57 2.17
CA LEU A 320 -13.37 -20.81 1.91
C LEU A 320 -13.22 -21.91 0.88
N THR A 321 -12.55 -21.61 -0.23
CA THR A 321 -12.20 -22.62 -1.23
C THR A 321 -10.74 -22.58 -1.60
N VAL A 322 -10.17 -23.75 -1.91
CA VAL A 322 -8.87 -23.93 -2.56
C VAL A 322 -9.10 -24.79 -3.78
N ASP A 323 -8.74 -24.29 -4.96
CA ASP A 323 -9.03 -24.91 -6.27
C ASP A 323 -10.51 -25.30 -6.47
N GLY A 324 -11.40 -24.50 -5.90
CA GLY A 324 -12.85 -24.75 -5.92
C GLY A 324 -13.31 -25.89 -5.02
N THR A 325 -12.42 -26.57 -4.30
CA THR A 325 -12.78 -27.47 -3.19
C THR A 325 -13.23 -26.64 -2.00
N ASP A 326 -14.41 -26.95 -1.45
CA ASP A 326 -15.03 -26.22 -0.36
C ASP A 326 -14.52 -26.70 1.00
N TYR A 327 -13.92 -25.78 1.76
CA TYR A 327 -13.42 -25.97 3.11
C TYR A 327 -14.20 -25.16 4.16
N SER A 328 -15.31 -24.53 3.78
CA SER A 328 -16.06 -23.60 4.63
C SER A 328 -16.52 -24.20 5.95
N GLU A 329 -16.82 -25.51 6.01
CA GLU A 329 -17.21 -26.19 7.25
C GLU A 329 -16.15 -26.08 8.35
N MET A 330 -14.86 -26.01 7.98
CA MET A 330 -13.79 -25.85 8.96
C MET A 330 -13.90 -24.53 9.71
N LEU A 331 -14.45 -23.49 9.05
CA LEU A 331 -14.69 -22.15 9.61
C LEU A 331 -15.70 -22.10 10.76
N TYR A 332 -16.37 -23.21 11.03
CA TYR A 332 -17.36 -23.34 12.10
C TYR A 332 -17.00 -24.43 13.13
N ASN A 333 -15.89 -25.15 12.94
CA ASN A 333 -15.47 -26.24 13.82
C ASN A 333 -14.48 -25.75 14.90
N GLY A 334 -14.61 -26.33 16.09
CA GLY A 334 -14.36 -25.69 17.39
C GLY A 334 -12.94 -25.33 17.82
N ASP A 335 -11.96 -25.29 16.91
CA ASP A 335 -10.58 -24.90 17.25
C ASP A 335 -10.25 -23.44 16.89
N PHE A 336 -11.19 -22.75 16.24
CA PHE A 336 -11.17 -21.30 16.08
C PHE A 336 -12.58 -20.70 16.02
N THR A 337 -12.69 -19.38 16.09
CA THR A 337 -13.98 -18.68 16.04
C THR A 337 -13.80 -17.33 15.35
N LEU A 338 -14.60 -17.07 14.33
CA LEU A 338 -14.68 -15.76 13.72
C LEU A 338 -15.75 -14.90 14.41
N SER A 339 -15.42 -13.65 14.69
CA SER A 339 -16.34 -12.64 15.19
C SER A 339 -17.12 -11.99 14.06
N ARG A 340 -18.15 -11.22 14.42
CA ARG A 340 -18.85 -10.37 13.45
C ARG A 340 -17.92 -9.39 12.73
N SER A 341 -16.81 -8.99 13.37
CA SER A 341 -15.87 -8.02 12.79
C SER A 341 -15.03 -8.61 11.68
N ALA A 342 -14.88 -9.95 11.63
CA ALA A 342 -14.31 -10.61 10.47
C ALA A 342 -15.10 -10.28 9.20
N ALA A 343 -16.41 -10.01 9.31
CA ALA A 343 -17.29 -9.62 8.22
C ALA A 343 -17.62 -8.12 8.14
N SER A 344 -16.99 -7.27 8.95
CA SER A 344 -17.44 -5.88 9.11
C SER A 344 -16.99 -4.92 8.02
N ASP A 345 -15.98 -5.27 7.22
CA ASP A 345 -15.43 -4.35 6.22
C ASP A 345 -15.13 -5.04 4.90
N ILE A 346 -15.50 -4.40 3.79
CA ILE A 346 -15.17 -4.82 2.42
C ILE A 346 -13.67 -4.65 2.11
N THR A 347 -12.95 -3.95 2.98
CA THR A 347 -11.50 -3.74 2.89
C THR A 347 -10.70 -4.77 3.68
N ASN A 348 -11.36 -5.67 4.43
CA ASN A 348 -10.67 -6.74 5.13
C ASN A 348 -9.91 -7.63 4.14
N GLU A 349 -8.69 -7.98 4.51
CA GLU A 349 -7.79 -8.80 3.71
C GLU A 349 -7.59 -10.17 4.34
N TYR A 350 -7.23 -11.14 3.51
CA TYR A 350 -6.56 -12.37 3.93
C TYR A 350 -5.22 -12.46 3.22
N TYR A 351 -4.33 -13.30 3.74
CA TYR A 351 -2.96 -13.37 3.26
C TYR A 351 -2.55 -14.81 2.94
N LEU A 352 -1.72 -14.96 1.91
CA LEU A 352 -0.90 -16.14 1.68
C LEU A 352 0.53 -15.81 2.09
N ILE A 353 1.09 -16.55 3.05
CA ILE A 353 2.35 -16.23 3.72
C ILE A 353 3.18 -17.50 3.84
N ASP A 354 4.42 -17.44 3.42
CA ASP A 354 5.42 -18.47 3.72
C ASP A 354 5.93 -18.23 5.16
N LEU A 355 5.45 -19.05 6.10
CA LEU A 355 5.85 -18.99 7.50
C LEU A 355 7.26 -19.54 7.74
N ASP A 356 7.64 -20.59 7.00
CA ASP A 356 8.91 -21.30 7.12
C ASP A 356 9.61 -21.47 5.76
N THR A 357 10.51 -20.53 5.44
CA THR A 357 11.32 -20.58 4.22
C THR A 357 12.22 -21.83 4.07
N THR A 358 12.24 -22.72 5.07
CA THR A 358 12.95 -24.01 4.99
C THR A 358 12.10 -25.15 4.44
N ASP A 359 10.79 -24.97 4.35
CA ASP A 359 9.87 -25.85 3.64
C ASP A 359 9.35 -25.19 2.34
N GLU A 360 8.44 -25.87 1.64
CA GLU A 360 7.88 -25.41 0.36
C GLU A 360 6.42 -24.93 0.53
N TYR A 361 5.91 -24.85 1.75
CA TYR A 361 4.51 -24.53 2.02
C TYR A 361 4.26 -23.03 2.11
N ILE A 362 3.07 -22.62 1.69
CA ILE A 362 2.53 -21.28 1.93
C ILE A 362 1.25 -21.43 2.72
N GLU A 363 1.17 -20.74 3.85
CA GLU A 363 0.02 -20.73 4.73
C GLU A 363 -1.00 -19.66 4.33
N LEU A 364 -2.27 -19.99 4.54
CA LEU A 364 -3.36 -19.03 4.54
C LEU A 364 -3.47 -18.41 5.94
N ALA A 365 -3.44 -17.09 6.02
CA ALA A 365 -3.66 -16.32 7.23
C ALA A 365 -4.95 -15.49 7.11
N ILE A 366 -5.86 -15.68 8.08
CA ILE A 366 -7.15 -14.99 8.16
C ILE A 366 -7.18 -14.15 9.44
N PRO A 367 -7.05 -12.81 9.34
CA PRO A 367 -7.18 -11.91 10.48
C PRO A 367 -8.65 -11.72 10.90
N ASP A 368 -8.85 -11.55 12.21
CA ASP A 368 -10.12 -11.15 12.82
C ASP A 368 -9.88 -9.97 13.77
N ASP A 369 -10.17 -8.77 13.28
CA ASP A 369 -10.00 -7.52 14.03
C ASP A 369 -10.84 -7.45 15.31
N GLY A 370 -11.98 -8.14 15.34
CA GLY A 370 -12.88 -8.10 16.50
C GLY A 370 -12.32 -8.88 17.68
N LEU A 371 -11.65 -10.00 17.40
CA LEU A 371 -10.94 -10.77 18.42
C LEU A 371 -9.49 -10.34 18.57
N ARG A 372 -8.98 -9.56 17.62
CA ARG A 372 -7.56 -9.24 17.47
C ARG A 372 -6.75 -10.54 17.40
N THR A 373 -7.09 -11.42 16.46
CA THR A 373 -6.42 -12.71 16.29
C THR A 373 -6.26 -13.01 14.81
N THR A 374 -5.13 -13.59 14.41
CA THR A 374 -4.96 -14.19 13.08
C THR A 374 -4.93 -15.70 13.17
N TYR A 375 -5.69 -16.36 12.30
CA TYR A 375 -5.78 -17.81 12.16
C TYR A 375 -4.96 -18.30 10.98
N PHE A 376 -4.22 -19.41 11.16
CA PHE A 376 -3.32 -19.95 10.15
C PHE A 376 -3.75 -21.34 9.68
N PHE A 377 -3.65 -21.56 8.37
CA PHE A 377 -4.02 -22.82 7.74
C PHE A 377 -2.95 -23.24 6.72
N ARG A 378 -2.66 -24.54 6.64
CA ARG A 378 -1.74 -25.11 5.65
C ARG A 378 -2.49 -25.99 4.67
N TYR A 379 -2.28 -25.73 3.38
CA TYR A 379 -2.80 -26.57 2.31
C TYR A 379 -1.75 -27.62 1.91
N ALA A 380 -2.16 -28.88 1.85
CA ALA A 380 -1.32 -30.01 1.46
C ALA A 380 -1.97 -30.80 0.31
N GLY A 381 -2.30 -30.10 -0.79
CA GLY A 381 -2.78 -30.64 -2.06
C GLY A 381 -4.23 -31.17 -2.08
N PHE A 382 -4.74 -31.73 -0.98
CA PHE A 382 -6.14 -32.19 -0.85
C PHE A 382 -6.73 -31.98 0.54
N HIS A 383 -5.94 -31.39 1.44
CA HIS A 383 -6.30 -31.20 2.82
C HIS A 383 -5.89 -29.80 3.23
N LEU A 384 -6.78 -29.11 3.91
CA LEU A 384 -6.51 -27.85 4.59
C LEU A 384 -6.50 -28.14 6.09
N GLU A 385 -5.35 -27.92 6.70
CA GLU A 385 -5.10 -28.13 8.12
C GLU A 385 -5.08 -26.79 8.86
N TYR A 386 -5.69 -26.72 10.04
CA TYR A 386 -5.58 -25.56 10.92
C TYR A 386 -4.31 -25.68 11.76
N LEU A 387 -3.43 -24.69 11.66
CA LEU A 387 -2.14 -24.65 12.36
C LEU A 387 -2.21 -23.95 13.71
N GLY A 388 -3.28 -23.20 14.00
CA GLY A 388 -3.40 -22.42 15.21
C GLY A 388 -3.66 -20.94 14.95
N SER A 389 -3.51 -20.13 16.01
CA SER A 389 -3.82 -18.71 15.98
C SER A 389 -2.86 -17.89 16.81
N ILE A 390 -2.67 -16.64 16.42
CA ILE A 390 -1.83 -15.69 17.15
C ILE A 390 -2.67 -14.46 17.53
N PRO A 391 -2.76 -14.13 18.83
CA PRO A 391 -3.42 -12.89 19.27
C PRO A 391 -2.58 -11.66 18.94
N ASP A 392 -3.25 -10.54 18.75
CA ASP A 392 -2.71 -9.20 18.46
C ASP A 392 -1.86 -9.09 17.18
N LEU A 393 -1.93 -10.12 16.33
CA LEU A 393 -1.39 -10.14 14.98
C LEU A 393 -2.58 -9.91 14.04
N ILE A 394 -2.63 -8.76 13.37
CA ILE A 394 -3.84 -8.28 12.68
C ILE A 394 -3.55 -7.73 11.29
N ASP A 395 -2.28 -7.48 10.96
CA ASP A 395 -1.92 -7.01 9.63
C ASP A 395 -0.56 -7.52 9.17
N SER A 396 -0.28 -7.24 7.90
CA SER A 396 0.91 -7.74 7.23
C SER A 396 2.24 -7.16 7.68
N SER A 397 2.22 -5.97 8.31
CA SER A 397 3.41 -5.35 8.90
C SER A 397 3.82 -6.03 10.21
N THR A 398 2.87 -6.69 10.87
CA THR A 398 3.10 -7.41 12.13
C THR A 398 3.59 -8.84 11.95
N PHE A 399 3.53 -9.41 10.73
CA PHE A 399 4.04 -10.76 10.44
C PHE A 399 5.58 -10.82 10.44
N GLN A 400 6.18 -10.81 11.63
CA GLN A 400 7.59 -11.13 11.84
C GLN A 400 7.74 -12.64 11.99
N LEU A 401 8.22 -13.32 10.94
CA LEU A 401 8.13 -14.78 10.77
C LEU A 401 8.72 -15.62 11.91
N ASN A 402 9.91 -15.26 12.39
CA ASN A 402 10.51 -16.00 13.51
C ASN A 402 9.63 -15.94 14.77
N ASN A 403 8.90 -14.84 14.96
CA ASN A 403 8.00 -14.68 16.10
C ASN A 403 6.67 -15.41 15.86
N VAL A 404 6.23 -15.53 14.61
CA VAL A 404 4.97 -16.20 14.24
C VAL A 404 5.11 -17.70 14.45
N LEU A 405 6.13 -18.34 13.86
CA LEU A 405 6.36 -19.78 14.03
C LEU A 405 6.53 -20.19 15.49
N SER A 406 7.34 -19.45 16.25
CA SER A 406 7.54 -19.74 17.68
C SER A 406 6.25 -19.65 18.49
N GLN A 407 5.37 -18.70 18.16
CA GLN A 407 4.09 -18.53 18.86
C GLN A 407 3.09 -19.63 18.51
N LEU A 408 3.10 -20.13 17.27
CA LEU A 408 2.29 -21.27 16.87
C LEU A 408 2.73 -22.54 17.62
N GLU A 409 4.04 -22.82 17.69
CA GLU A 409 4.59 -23.96 18.45
C GLU A 409 4.29 -23.88 19.97
N GLU A 410 4.25 -22.68 20.55
CA GLU A 410 3.87 -22.48 21.95
C GLU A 410 2.37 -22.66 22.19
N SER A 411 1.51 -22.36 21.21
CA SER A 411 0.05 -22.47 21.33
C SER A 411 -0.47 -23.92 21.31
N GLU A 412 0.34 -24.86 20.83
CA GLU A 412 0.02 -26.30 20.79
C GLU A 412 0.37 -27.06 22.09
N ASN A 413 1.05 -26.42 23.05
CA ASN A 413 1.47 -27.00 24.34
C ASN A 413 0.64 -26.47 25.53
#